data_AF-A0AAW1UAM6-F1
#
_entry.id   AF-A0AAW1UAM6-F1
#
_cell.length_a   1.000
_cell.length_b   1.000
_cell.length_c   1.000
_cell.angle_alpha   90.00
_cell.angle_beta   90.00
_cell.angle_gamma   90.00
#
_symmetry.space_group_name_H-M   'P 1'
#
loop_
_entity.id
_entity.type
_entity.pdbx_description
1 polymer ?
#
loop_
_entity_poly.entity_id
_entity_poly.type
_entity_poly.pdbx_seq_one_letter_code
_entity_poly.pdbx_strand_id
1 'polypeptide(L)'
;MGGQRESGRRLGERITDTTFWRNEVRTELEKLLTESALLQDSRRSIQKAMNDIEGPLHIAQECLYQRENRLGNDLVHDAPEQNLLIEIELYRNSLEKLKSLFSKMEAQMKNNRAAQHELELDMVSKESALGIDNMCHQLNNFSKGISYYGGIEKYDPTVSTQLTWAENSNRLVQRSQEERRKSSQMRSDVENLVNGVAIEIWDAWSKTNNALARRAAETLEAKSKLQMHLHKIQQEIFSIEKNIELLKKAIQDKTNPMKVAHTRLEARTHRKQIELVEILLKIGWYTK
;
A
#
# COMPACT_ATOMS: atom_id res chain seq x y z
N MET A 1 -64.77 -39.66 24.44
CA MET A 1 -63.32 -39.74 24.76
C MET A 1 -62.38 -39.50 23.56
N GLY A 2 -62.86 -39.39 22.31
CA GLY A 2 -61.98 -39.21 21.14
C GLY A 2 -61.33 -37.83 20.99
N GLY A 3 -62.05 -36.74 21.32
CA GLY A 3 -61.59 -35.37 21.05
C GLY A 3 -60.32 -34.93 21.77
N GLN A 4 -60.13 -35.33 23.04
CA GLN A 4 -58.91 -35.01 23.79
C GLN A 4 -57.69 -35.74 23.22
N ARG A 5 -57.86 -37.02 22.85
CA ARG A 5 -56.78 -37.85 22.29
C ARG A 5 -56.32 -37.33 20.92
N GLU A 6 -57.26 -36.93 20.07
CA GLU A 6 -56.96 -36.34 18.76
C GLU A 6 -56.29 -34.97 18.90
N SER A 7 -56.79 -34.11 19.80
CA SER A 7 -56.19 -32.79 20.06
C SER A 7 -54.77 -32.92 20.62
N GLY A 8 -54.54 -33.86 21.53
CA GLY A 8 -53.21 -34.19 22.04
C GLY A 8 -52.25 -34.64 20.94
N ARG A 9 -52.71 -35.47 19.99
CA ARG A 9 -51.90 -35.90 18.82
C ARG A 9 -51.48 -34.71 17.95
N ARG A 10 -52.41 -33.83 17.58
CA ARG A 10 -52.13 -32.65 16.75
C ARG A 10 -51.18 -31.65 17.44
N LEU A 11 -51.30 -31.50 18.77
CA LEU A 11 -50.35 -30.70 19.56
C LEU A 11 -48.95 -31.34 19.56
N GLY A 12 -48.85 -32.66 19.69
CA GLY A 12 -47.57 -33.37 19.61
C GLY A 12 -46.87 -33.23 18.25
N GLU A 13 -47.63 -33.30 17.15
CA GLU A 13 -47.14 -33.04 15.79
C GLU A 13 -46.61 -31.59 15.68
N ARG A 14 -47.39 -30.59 16.12
CA ARG A 14 -46.97 -29.18 16.15
C ARG A 14 -45.70 -28.93 16.97
N ILE A 15 -45.58 -29.55 18.15
CA ILE A 15 -44.39 -29.45 19.00
C ILE A 15 -43.18 -29.99 18.27
N THR A 16 -43.33 -31.11 17.56
CA THR A 16 -42.26 -31.72 16.76
C THR A 16 -41.80 -30.78 15.65
N ASP A 17 -42.73 -30.24 14.86
CA ASP A 17 -42.42 -29.33 13.75
C ASP A 17 -41.79 -28.01 14.24
N THR A 18 -42.33 -27.43 15.32
CA THR A 18 -41.80 -26.18 15.89
C THR A 18 -40.41 -26.41 16.49
N THR A 19 -40.19 -27.58 17.10
CA THR A 19 -38.87 -28.00 17.63
C THR A 19 -37.85 -28.15 16.52
N PHE A 20 -38.24 -28.76 15.39
CA PHE A 20 -37.41 -28.88 14.20
C PHE A 20 -36.96 -27.49 13.71
N TRP A 21 -37.91 -26.59 13.44
CA TRP A 21 -37.57 -25.25 12.93
C TRP A 21 -36.76 -24.43 13.92
N ARG A 22 -37.02 -24.55 15.23
CA ARG A 22 -36.20 -23.90 16.26
C ARG A 22 -34.75 -24.37 16.16
N ASN A 23 -34.52 -25.68 16.01
CA ASN A 23 -33.15 -26.21 15.90
C ASN A 23 -32.47 -25.78 14.59
N GLU A 24 -33.20 -25.75 13.47
CA GLU A 24 -32.66 -25.27 12.20
C GLU A 24 -32.24 -23.79 12.26
N VAL A 25 -33.12 -22.93 12.80
CA VAL A 25 -32.83 -21.50 12.98
C VAL A 25 -31.65 -21.30 13.93
N ARG A 26 -31.50 -22.15 14.97
CA ARG A 26 -30.39 -22.06 15.94
C ARG A 26 -29.07 -22.40 15.28
N THR A 27 -29.06 -23.51 14.56
CA THR A 27 -27.90 -23.98 13.83
C THR A 27 -27.48 -22.96 12.77
N GLU A 28 -28.43 -22.35 12.07
CA GLU A 28 -28.14 -21.30 11.09
C GLU A 28 -27.62 -20.01 11.74
N LEU A 29 -28.18 -19.61 12.88
CA LEU A 29 -27.72 -18.46 13.66
C LEU A 29 -26.25 -18.64 14.11
N GLU A 30 -25.90 -19.81 14.64
CA GLU A 30 -24.51 -20.14 15.03
C GLU A 30 -23.54 -20.06 13.85
N LYS A 31 -23.96 -20.57 12.68
CA LYS A 31 -23.17 -20.47 11.44
C LYS A 31 -23.00 -19.01 11.00
N LEU A 32 -24.04 -18.18 11.09
CA LEU A 32 -23.99 -16.76 10.72
C LEU A 32 -23.10 -15.95 11.67
N LEU A 33 -23.13 -16.26 12.96
CA LEU A 33 -22.24 -15.65 13.95
C LEU A 33 -20.78 -15.99 13.67
N THR A 34 -20.49 -17.25 13.37
CA THR A 34 -19.14 -17.72 13.01
C THR A 34 -18.64 -17.01 11.75
N GLU A 35 -19.46 -16.96 10.71
CA GLU A 35 -19.14 -16.29 9.45
C GLU A 35 -18.90 -14.78 9.64
N SER A 36 -19.71 -14.13 10.50
CA SER A 36 -19.58 -12.71 10.82
C SER A 36 -18.31 -12.40 11.60
N ALA A 37 -17.88 -13.29 12.50
CA ALA A 37 -16.61 -13.16 13.21
C ALA A 37 -15.41 -13.25 12.24
N LEU A 38 -15.44 -14.21 11.34
CA LEU A 38 -14.41 -14.36 10.30
C LEU A 38 -14.39 -13.16 9.34
N LEU A 39 -15.55 -12.63 8.94
CA LEU A 39 -15.63 -11.42 8.11
C LEU A 39 -15.04 -10.19 8.84
N GLN A 40 -15.24 -10.09 10.15
CA GLN A 40 -14.66 -9.04 10.98
C GLN A 40 -13.12 -9.11 11.00
N ASP A 41 -12.54 -10.31 10.99
CA ASP A 41 -11.08 -10.47 10.90
C ASP A 41 -10.55 -10.07 9.52
N SER A 42 -11.25 -10.42 8.43
CA SER A 42 -10.94 -9.90 7.09
C SER A 42 -11.05 -8.38 7.02
N ARG A 43 -12.01 -7.76 7.73
CA ARG A 43 -12.11 -6.29 7.84
C ARG A 43 -10.89 -5.66 8.49
N ARG A 44 -10.38 -6.28 9.56
CA ARG A 44 -9.14 -5.83 10.22
C ARG A 44 -7.95 -5.98 9.28
N SER A 45 -7.88 -7.07 8.53
CA SER A 45 -6.80 -7.33 7.57
C SER A 45 -6.73 -6.27 6.47
N ILE A 46 -7.85 -5.98 5.80
CA ILE A 46 -7.87 -4.96 4.73
C ILE A 46 -7.63 -3.54 5.27
N GLN A 47 -8.12 -3.21 6.48
CA GLN A 47 -7.84 -1.92 7.12
C GLN A 47 -6.35 -1.78 7.45
N LYS A 48 -5.73 -2.85 7.93
CA LYS A 48 -4.29 -2.86 8.17
C LYS A 48 -3.52 -2.64 6.87
N ALA A 49 -3.88 -3.34 5.79
CA ALA A 49 -3.24 -3.16 4.49
C ALA A 49 -3.34 -1.72 3.98
N MET A 50 -4.47 -1.04 4.19
CA MET A 50 -4.61 0.38 3.87
C MET A 50 -3.66 1.26 4.68
N ASN A 51 -3.57 1.05 5.99
CA ASN A 51 -2.68 1.82 6.86
C ASN A 51 -1.19 1.58 6.53
N ASP A 52 -0.83 0.34 6.21
CA ASP A 52 0.55 -0.05 5.88
C ASP A 52 1.05 0.63 4.59
N ILE A 53 0.15 1.08 3.70
CA ILE A 53 0.50 1.80 2.46
C ILE A 53 0.81 3.29 2.69
N GLU A 54 0.28 3.91 3.74
CA GLU A 54 0.41 5.36 3.96
C GLU A 54 1.87 5.80 4.15
N GLY A 55 2.66 5.04 4.91
CA GLY A 55 4.08 5.32 5.14
C GLY A 55 4.92 5.28 3.85
N PRO A 56 4.92 4.16 3.10
CA PRO A 56 5.61 4.07 1.82
C PRO A 56 5.19 5.14 0.80
N LEU A 57 3.90 5.46 0.73
CA LEU A 57 3.39 6.53 -0.14
C LEU A 57 4.00 7.89 0.23
N HIS A 58 4.02 8.24 1.52
CA HIS A 58 4.63 9.48 1.99
C HIS A 58 6.13 9.55 1.67
N ILE A 59 6.85 8.45 1.86
CA ILE A 59 8.28 8.36 1.52
C ILE A 59 8.50 8.56 0.03
N ALA A 60 7.72 7.90 -0.84
CA ALA A 60 7.85 8.04 -2.28
C ALA A 60 7.56 9.48 -2.73
N GLN A 61 6.54 10.13 -2.15
CA GLN A 61 6.23 11.54 -2.40
C GLN A 61 7.35 12.48 -1.99
N GLU A 62 7.93 12.27 -0.81
CA GLU A 62 9.06 13.08 -0.33
C GLU A 62 10.29 12.88 -1.23
N CYS A 63 10.58 11.64 -1.63
CA CYS A 63 11.64 11.35 -2.59
C CYS A 63 11.45 12.08 -3.91
N LEU A 64 10.22 12.13 -4.42
CA LEU A 64 9.92 12.87 -5.65
C LEU A 64 10.09 14.38 -5.44
N TYR A 65 9.56 14.93 -4.35
CA TYR A 65 9.68 16.35 -4.01
C TYR A 65 11.15 16.81 -3.91
N GLN A 66 12.00 16.04 -3.24
CA GLN A 66 13.43 16.35 -3.14
C GLN A 66 14.15 16.33 -4.50
N ARG A 67 13.64 15.56 -5.47
CA ARG A 67 14.19 15.51 -6.82
C ARG A 67 13.73 16.67 -7.69
N GLU A 68 12.48 17.08 -7.56
CA GLU A 68 11.92 18.25 -8.26
C GLU A 68 12.58 19.57 -7.82
N ASN A 69 13.10 19.63 -6.59
CA ASN A 69 13.83 20.79 -6.05
C ASN A 69 15.31 20.87 -6.50
N ARG A 70 15.79 19.96 -7.35
CA ARG A 70 17.15 20.04 -7.89
C ARG A 70 17.30 21.21 -8.85
N LEU A 71 18.50 21.78 -8.92
CA LEU A 71 18.77 23.01 -9.67
C LEU A 71 19.70 22.76 -10.86
N GLY A 72 19.47 23.51 -11.94
CA GLY A 72 20.35 23.54 -13.11
C GLY A 72 20.47 22.17 -13.80
N ASN A 73 21.70 21.74 -14.05
CA ASN A 73 22.01 20.49 -14.78
C ASN A 73 21.60 19.22 -14.02
N ASP A 74 21.28 19.32 -12.72
CA ASP A 74 20.84 18.19 -11.90
C ASP A 74 19.32 17.97 -11.96
N LEU A 75 18.55 18.92 -12.51
CA LEU A 75 17.12 18.76 -12.77
C LEU A 75 16.94 17.95 -14.06
N VAL A 76 16.74 16.64 -13.89
CA VAL A 76 16.62 15.69 -15.00
C VAL A 76 15.50 14.70 -14.74
N HIS A 77 14.61 14.55 -15.73
CA HIS A 77 13.61 13.49 -15.79
C HIS A 77 14.27 12.14 -16.07
N ASP A 78 14.83 11.53 -15.03
CA ASP A 78 15.56 10.28 -15.09
C ASP A 78 14.70 9.06 -14.71
N ALA A 79 15.27 7.86 -14.84
CA ALA A 79 14.59 6.62 -14.50
C ALA A 79 14.06 6.59 -13.05
N PRO A 80 14.81 7.02 -12.01
CA PRO A 80 14.26 7.13 -10.66
C PRO A 80 12.99 7.97 -10.56
N GLU A 81 12.92 9.12 -11.23
CA GLU A 81 11.72 9.98 -11.19
C GLU A 81 10.51 9.29 -11.82
N GLN A 82 10.70 8.66 -12.98
CA GLN A 82 9.64 7.90 -13.65
C GLN A 82 9.14 6.74 -12.77
N ASN A 83 10.03 6.00 -12.12
CA ASN A 83 9.64 4.91 -11.24
C ASN A 83 8.92 5.42 -9.98
N LEU A 84 9.36 6.54 -9.39
CA LEU A 84 8.66 7.17 -8.26
C LEU A 84 7.23 7.60 -8.62
N LEU A 85 7.03 8.20 -9.81
CA LEU A 85 5.70 8.57 -10.28
C LEU A 85 4.79 7.34 -10.44
N ILE A 86 5.30 6.27 -11.05
CA ILE A 86 4.57 5.00 -11.19
C ILE A 86 4.25 4.40 -9.82
N GLU A 87 5.20 4.41 -8.89
CA GLU A 87 5.03 3.87 -7.55
C GLU A 87 3.98 4.64 -6.74
N ILE A 88 4.00 5.98 -6.78
CA ILE A 88 3.00 6.84 -6.14
C ILE A 88 1.60 6.58 -6.71
N GLU A 89 1.49 6.49 -8.03
CA GLU A 89 0.22 6.23 -8.70
C GLU A 89 -0.31 4.83 -8.37
N LEU A 90 0.58 3.83 -8.26
CA LEU A 90 0.23 2.50 -7.82
C LEU A 90 -0.30 2.48 -6.38
N TYR A 91 0.35 3.18 -5.45
CA TYR A 91 -0.13 3.29 -4.07
C TYR A 91 -1.53 3.92 -4.00
N ARG A 92 -1.77 5.01 -4.74
CA ARG A 92 -3.08 5.67 -4.80
C ARG A 92 -4.17 4.74 -5.34
N ASN A 93 -3.90 4.08 -6.46
CA ASN A 93 -4.84 3.12 -7.06
C ASN A 93 -5.09 1.91 -6.16
N SER A 94 -4.06 1.41 -5.48
CA SER A 94 -4.20 0.33 -4.49
C SER A 94 -5.09 0.74 -3.32
N LEU A 95 -4.89 1.94 -2.77
CA LEU A 95 -5.73 2.48 -1.69
C LEU A 95 -7.20 2.62 -2.13
N GLU A 96 -7.46 3.12 -3.34
CA GLU A 96 -8.82 3.22 -3.88
C GLU A 96 -9.50 1.85 -4.02
N LYS A 97 -8.79 0.86 -4.57
CA LYS A 97 -9.29 -0.53 -4.67
C LYS A 97 -9.62 -1.11 -3.30
N LEU A 98 -8.72 -0.96 -2.32
CA LEU A 98 -8.90 -1.45 -0.96
C LEU A 98 -10.09 -0.76 -0.25
N LYS A 99 -10.20 0.57 -0.36
CA LYS A 99 -11.31 1.35 0.19
C LYS A 99 -12.67 0.94 -0.39
N SER A 100 -12.72 0.72 -1.71
CA SER A 100 -13.95 0.26 -2.38
C SER A 100 -14.42 -1.08 -1.83
N LEU A 101 -13.51 -2.04 -1.67
CA LEU A 101 -13.84 -3.35 -1.10
C LEU A 101 -14.19 -3.27 0.39
N PHE A 102 -13.48 -2.43 1.16
CA PHE A 102 -13.78 -2.18 2.57
C PHE A 102 -15.20 -1.66 2.77
N SER A 103 -15.63 -0.67 1.98
CA SER A 103 -17.00 -0.13 2.06
C SER A 103 -18.07 -1.18 1.73
N LYS A 104 -17.83 -2.02 0.72
CA LYS A 104 -18.72 -3.16 0.41
C LYS A 104 -18.79 -4.17 1.56
N MET A 105 -17.66 -4.42 2.22
CA MET A 105 -17.61 -5.29 3.39
C MET A 105 -18.39 -4.71 4.57
N GLU A 106 -18.28 -3.41 4.86
CA GLU A 106 -19.06 -2.77 5.92
C GLU A 106 -20.57 -2.86 5.66
N ALA A 107 -21.00 -2.72 4.40
CA ALA A 107 -22.39 -2.94 4.02
C ALA A 107 -22.81 -4.40 4.25
N GLN A 108 -21.97 -5.37 3.87
CA GLN A 108 -22.26 -6.79 4.09
C GLN A 108 -22.37 -7.13 5.58
N MET A 109 -21.53 -6.54 6.43
CA MET A 109 -21.62 -6.72 7.88
C MET A 109 -22.95 -6.21 8.47
N LYS A 110 -23.49 -5.10 7.93
CA LYS A 110 -24.82 -4.62 8.32
C LYS A 110 -25.92 -5.59 7.89
N ASN A 111 -25.80 -6.18 6.70
CA ASN A 111 -26.74 -7.20 6.23
C ASN A 111 -26.71 -8.46 7.11
N ASN A 112 -25.51 -8.94 7.47
CA ASN A 112 -25.37 -10.06 8.40
C ASN A 112 -26.02 -9.76 9.75
N ARG A 113 -25.84 -8.53 10.27
CA ARG A 113 -26.46 -8.12 11.54
C ARG A 113 -27.99 -8.09 11.45
N ALA A 114 -28.55 -7.66 10.31
CA ALA A 114 -29.99 -7.67 10.09
C ALA A 114 -30.54 -9.10 10.00
N ALA A 115 -29.87 -9.99 9.26
CA ALA A 115 -30.24 -11.40 9.17
C ALA A 115 -30.14 -12.10 10.54
N GLN A 116 -29.09 -11.79 11.32
CA GLN A 116 -28.94 -12.28 12.69
C GLN A 116 -30.13 -11.89 13.55
N HIS A 117 -30.52 -10.61 13.51
CA HIS A 117 -31.65 -10.13 14.32
C HIS A 117 -32.97 -10.82 13.96
N GLU A 118 -33.24 -11.06 12.68
CA GLU A 118 -34.44 -11.77 12.25
C GLU A 118 -34.45 -13.23 12.74
N LEU A 119 -33.31 -13.93 12.68
CA LEU A 119 -33.19 -15.29 13.22
C LEU A 119 -33.38 -15.31 14.74
N GLU A 120 -32.84 -14.32 15.47
CA GLU A 120 -33.01 -14.19 16.93
C GLU A 120 -34.49 -13.96 17.31
N LEU A 121 -35.20 -13.10 16.57
CA LEU A 121 -36.63 -12.88 16.80
C LEU A 121 -37.46 -14.14 16.53
N ASP A 122 -37.17 -14.83 15.44
CA ASP A 122 -37.85 -16.08 15.09
C ASP A 122 -37.57 -17.19 16.12
N MET A 123 -36.34 -17.25 16.65
CA MET A 123 -35.96 -18.13 17.74
C MET A 123 -36.80 -17.90 18.99
N VAL A 124 -36.86 -16.66 19.48
CA VAL A 124 -37.61 -16.28 20.69
C VAL A 124 -39.08 -16.60 20.52
N SER A 125 -39.64 -16.32 19.34
CA SER A 125 -41.02 -16.65 19.00
C SER A 125 -41.30 -18.16 19.10
N LYS A 126 -40.38 -19.00 18.57
CA LYS A 126 -40.49 -20.47 18.65
C LYS A 126 -40.33 -21.01 20.06
N GLU A 127 -39.41 -20.46 20.84
CA GLU A 127 -39.22 -20.86 22.24
C GLU A 127 -40.47 -20.54 23.08
N SER A 128 -41.07 -19.37 22.87
CA SER A 128 -42.34 -18.99 23.50
C SER A 128 -43.48 -19.93 23.08
N ALA A 129 -43.64 -20.17 21.77
CA ALA A 129 -44.66 -21.06 21.23
C ALA A 129 -44.53 -22.49 21.79
N LEU A 130 -43.31 -23.03 21.83
CA LEU A 130 -43.04 -24.35 22.42
C LEU A 130 -43.36 -24.41 23.91
N GLY A 131 -43.10 -23.34 24.67
CA GLY A 131 -43.48 -23.28 26.09
C GLY A 131 -44.99 -23.40 26.28
N ILE A 132 -45.76 -22.66 25.48
CA ILE A 132 -47.23 -22.71 25.49
C ILE A 132 -47.72 -24.08 25.02
N ASP A 133 -47.22 -24.59 23.89
CA ASP A 133 -47.66 -25.85 23.30
C ASP A 133 -47.36 -27.04 24.23
N ASN A 134 -46.20 -27.07 24.88
CA ASN A 134 -45.85 -28.10 25.88
C ASN A 134 -46.77 -28.04 27.10
N MET A 135 -47.06 -26.85 27.62
CA MET A 135 -48.01 -26.67 28.71
C MET A 135 -49.39 -27.20 28.31
N CYS A 136 -49.88 -26.80 27.13
CA CYS A 136 -51.18 -27.24 26.59
C CYS A 136 -51.23 -28.76 26.37
N HIS A 137 -50.13 -29.38 25.92
CA HIS A 137 -50.05 -30.82 25.69
C HIS A 137 -50.13 -31.64 26.99
N GLN A 138 -49.72 -31.06 28.14
CA GLN A 138 -49.83 -31.69 29.45
C GLN A 138 -51.23 -31.59 30.07
N LEU A 139 -52.09 -30.69 29.58
CA LEU A 139 -53.44 -30.52 30.10
C LEU A 139 -54.31 -31.75 29.79
N ASN A 140 -55.11 -32.13 30.76
CA ASN A 140 -56.09 -33.20 30.67
C ASN A 140 -57.39 -32.84 31.40
N ASN A 141 -58.44 -33.66 31.25
CA ASN A 141 -59.76 -33.37 31.84
C ASN A 141 -59.77 -33.23 33.37
N PHE A 142 -58.72 -33.67 34.07
CA PHE A 142 -58.57 -33.59 35.52
C PHE A 142 -57.58 -32.50 35.96
N SER A 143 -57.07 -31.70 35.01
CA SER A 143 -56.11 -30.64 35.30
C SER A 143 -56.78 -29.49 36.05
N LYS A 144 -56.14 -29.00 37.11
CA LYS A 144 -56.61 -27.83 37.87
C LYS A 144 -56.47 -26.57 36.98
N GLY A 145 -57.48 -25.68 37.00
CA GLY A 145 -57.44 -24.41 36.26
C GLY A 145 -58.01 -24.46 34.83
N ILE A 146 -58.57 -25.58 34.39
CA ILE A 146 -59.38 -25.61 33.16
C ILE A 146 -60.72 -24.90 33.40
N SER A 147 -61.09 -23.98 32.52
CA SER A 147 -62.33 -23.21 32.60
C SER A 147 -62.78 -22.81 31.19
N TYR A 148 -64.05 -22.46 31.03
CA TYR A 148 -64.50 -21.72 29.85
C TYR A 148 -64.00 -20.27 29.97
N TYR A 149 -63.38 -19.77 28.91
CA TYR A 149 -62.93 -18.39 28.79
C TYR A 149 -63.74 -17.70 27.69
N GLY A 150 -64.38 -16.57 28.01
CA GLY A 150 -65.20 -15.81 27.06
C GLY A 150 -64.37 -15.10 26.01
N GLY A 151 -64.91 -14.94 24.79
CA GLY A 151 -64.23 -14.24 23.69
C GLY A 151 -63.34 -15.13 22.81
N ILE A 152 -63.15 -16.41 23.16
CA ILE A 152 -62.47 -17.39 22.29
C ILE A 152 -63.26 -17.59 20.98
N GLU A 153 -64.59 -17.46 21.01
CA GLU A 153 -65.41 -17.53 19.79
C GLU A 153 -65.10 -16.44 18.74
N LYS A 154 -64.38 -15.38 19.10
CA LYS A 154 -63.94 -14.31 18.18
C LYS A 154 -62.53 -14.54 17.63
N TYR A 155 -61.87 -15.63 18.01
CA TYR A 155 -60.54 -15.97 17.50
C TYR A 155 -60.63 -16.35 16.02
N ASP A 156 -59.87 -15.67 15.17
CA ASP A 156 -59.74 -15.99 13.75
C ASP A 156 -58.56 -16.98 13.53
N PRO A 157 -58.83 -18.26 13.24
CA PRO A 157 -57.78 -19.25 13.02
C PRO A 157 -57.04 -19.09 11.69
N THR A 158 -57.40 -18.12 10.83
CA THR A 158 -56.82 -17.98 9.49
C THR A 158 -55.61 -17.05 9.41
N VAL A 159 -55.30 -16.29 10.48
CA VAL A 159 -54.26 -15.26 10.47
C VAL A 159 -52.84 -15.83 10.39
N SER A 160 -52.59 -17.02 10.93
CA SER A 160 -51.27 -17.68 10.91
C SER A 160 -51.43 -19.19 11.05
N THR A 161 -50.99 -19.94 10.03
CA THR A 161 -51.01 -21.41 10.03
C THR A 161 -49.63 -21.98 10.33
N GLN A 162 -49.58 -23.26 10.73
CA GLN A 162 -48.31 -23.98 10.93
C GLN A 162 -47.44 -23.96 9.67
N LEU A 163 -48.07 -24.04 8.49
CA LEU A 163 -47.38 -23.95 7.20
C LEU A 163 -46.72 -22.58 7.02
N THR A 164 -47.45 -21.48 7.27
CA THR A 164 -46.89 -20.13 7.14
C THR A 164 -45.73 -19.86 8.11
N TRP A 165 -45.72 -20.51 9.29
CA TRP A 165 -44.61 -20.46 10.23
C TRP A 165 -43.38 -21.19 9.72
N ALA A 166 -43.56 -22.40 9.19
CA ALA A 166 -42.48 -23.18 8.57
C ALA A 166 -41.87 -22.42 7.39
N GLU A 167 -42.71 -21.87 6.50
CA GLU A 167 -42.29 -21.08 5.34
C GLU A 167 -41.53 -19.81 5.74
N ASN A 168 -41.99 -19.07 6.77
CA ASN A 168 -41.26 -17.91 7.26
C ASN A 168 -39.87 -18.31 7.79
N SER A 169 -39.80 -19.36 8.61
CA SER A 169 -38.53 -19.87 9.17
C SER A 169 -37.56 -20.28 8.06
N ASN A 170 -38.08 -21.02 7.07
CA ASN A 170 -37.31 -21.44 5.90
C ASN A 170 -36.77 -20.25 5.11
N ARG A 171 -37.59 -19.21 4.90
CA ARG A 171 -37.19 -17.98 4.22
C ARG A 171 -36.07 -17.25 4.98
N LEU A 172 -36.16 -17.17 6.30
CA LEU A 172 -35.12 -16.54 7.12
C LEU A 172 -33.80 -17.31 7.07
N VAL A 173 -33.87 -18.65 7.12
CA VAL A 173 -32.69 -19.52 6.96
C VAL A 173 -32.06 -19.34 5.58
N GLN A 174 -32.86 -19.37 4.51
CA GLN A 174 -32.39 -19.15 3.13
C GLN A 174 -31.73 -17.77 2.96
N ARG A 175 -32.33 -16.72 3.53
CA ARG A 175 -31.75 -15.37 3.53
C ARG A 175 -30.39 -15.35 4.24
N SER A 176 -30.30 -15.95 5.43
CA SER A 176 -29.03 -16.04 6.17
C SER A 176 -27.96 -16.80 5.39
N GLN A 177 -28.31 -17.91 4.75
CA GLN A 177 -27.39 -18.69 3.91
C GLN A 177 -26.82 -17.87 2.76
N GLU A 178 -27.65 -17.05 2.12
CA GLU A 178 -27.20 -16.16 1.04
C GLU A 178 -26.26 -15.06 1.56
N GLU A 179 -26.55 -14.45 2.71
CA GLU A 179 -25.65 -13.48 3.32
C GLU A 179 -24.32 -14.11 3.76
N ARG A 180 -24.33 -15.35 4.25
CA ARG A 180 -23.10 -16.11 4.54
C ARG A 180 -22.28 -16.39 3.27
N ARG A 181 -22.94 -16.77 2.17
CA ARG A 181 -22.27 -17.01 0.88
C ARG A 181 -21.58 -15.75 0.36
N LYS A 182 -22.27 -14.61 0.41
CA LYS A 182 -21.69 -13.29 0.07
C LYS A 182 -20.51 -12.94 0.97
N SER A 183 -20.62 -13.16 2.27
CA SER A 183 -19.56 -12.91 3.25
C SER A 183 -18.31 -13.76 2.96
N SER A 184 -18.50 -15.05 2.68
CA SER A 184 -17.39 -15.95 2.37
C SER A 184 -16.70 -15.57 1.06
N GLN A 185 -17.46 -15.15 0.05
CA GLN A 185 -16.89 -14.63 -1.20
C GLN A 185 -16.07 -13.36 -0.93
N MET A 186 -16.63 -12.42 -0.16
CA MET A 186 -15.96 -11.16 0.19
C MET A 186 -14.62 -11.40 0.89
N ARG A 187 -14.52 -12.42 1.76
CA ARG A 187 -13.24 -12.79 2.39
C ARG A 187 -12.20 -13.25 1.37
N SER A 188 -12.60 -14.09 0.42
CA SER A 188 -11.71 -14.54 -0.66
C SER A 188 -11.25 -13.37 -1.52
N ASP A 189 -12.17 -12.46 -1.86
CA ASP A 189 -11.86 -11.25 -2.63
C ASP A 189 -10.86 -10.35 -1.89
N VAL A 190 -10.99 -10.23 -0.57
CA VAL A 190 -10.05 -9.47 0.27
C VAL A 190 -8.67 -10.11 0.28
N GLU A 191 -8.58 -11.41 0.49
CA GLU A 191 -7.30 -12.12 0.49
C GLU A 191 -6.58 -11.97 -0.86
N ASN A 192 -7.31 -12.17 -1.96
CA ASN A 192 -6.77 -12.01 -3.31
C ASN A 192 -6.33 -10.56 -3.58
N LEU A 193 -7.13 -9.57 -3.20
CA LEU A 193 -6.80 -8.16 -3.41
C LEU A 193 -5.58 -7.74 -2.58
N VAL A 194 -5.53 -8.10 -1.30
CA VAL A 194 -4.42 -7.75 -0.41
C VAL A 194 -3.12 -8.38 -0.91
N ASN A 195 -3.16 -9.67 -1.29
CA ASN A 195 -1.99 -10.36 -1.85
C ASN A 195 -1.55 -9.74 -3.18
N GLY A 196 -2.51 -9.44 -4.07
CA GLY A 196 -2.22 -8.80 -5.36
C GLY A 196 -1.57 -7.43 -5.20
N VAL A 197 -2.15 -6.58 -4.34
CA VAL A 197 -1.59 -5.25 -4.02
C VAL A 197 -0.19 -5.36 -3.41
N ALA A 198 0.03 -6.32 -2.50
CA ALA A 198 1.34 -6.51 -1.89
C ALA A 198 2.42 -6.88 -2.93
N ILE A 199 2.09 -7.73 -3.89
CA ILE A 199 3.01 -8.12 -4.98
C ILE A 199 3.29 -6.93 -5.90
N GLU A 200 2.25 -6.20 -6.34
CA GLU A 200 2.40 -5.03 -7.20
C GLU A 200 3.28 -3.96 -6.53
N ILE A 201 3.01 -3.66 -5.26
CA ILE A 201 3.78 -2.69 -4.47
C ILE A 201 5.25 -3.13 -4.36
N TRP A 202 5.50 -4.40 -4.06
CA TRP A 202 6.86 -4.90 -3.91
C TRP A 202 7.67 -4.79 -5.21
N ASP A 203 7.05 -5.09 -6.35
CA ASP A 203 7.68 -4.93 -7.67
C ASP A 203 7.99 -3.47 -7.99
N ALA A 204 7.04 -2.56 -7.78
CA ALA A 204 7.24 -1.12 -8.00
C ALA A 204 8.34 -0.55 -7.09
N TRP A 205 8.28 -0.85 -5.78
CA TRP A 205 9.29 -0.46 -4.80
C TRP A 205 10.68 -0.98 -5.19
N SER A 206 10.79 -2.24 -5.62
CA SER A 206 12.06 -2.82 -6.05
C SER A 206 12.62 -2.10 -7.28
N LYS A 207 11.79 -1.81 -8.28
CA LYS A 207 12.18 -1.04 -9.47
C LYS A 207 12.67 0.36 -9.11
N THR A 208 11.95 1.08 -8.26
CA THR A 208 12.35 2.41 -7.78
C THR A 208 13.71 2.37 -7.07
N ASN A 209 13.88 1.44 -6.13
CA ASN A 209 15.14 1.34 -5.37
C ASN A 209 16.33 0.95 -6.25
N ASN A 210 16.13 0.05 -7.21
CA ASN A 210 17.18 -0.30 -8.16
C ASN A 210 17.57 0.90 -9.04
N ALA A 211 16.58 1.68 -9.50
CA ALA A 211 16.83 2.91 -10.26
C ALA A 211 17.59 3.95 -9.42
N LEU A 212 17.18 4.16 -8.17
CA LEU A 212 17.86 5.07 -7.24
C LEU A 212 19.30 4.62 -6.94
N ALA A 213 19.51 3.34 -6.66
CA ALA A 213 20.84 2.78 -6.41
C ALA A 213 21.78 2.96 -7.60
N ARG A 214 21.27 2.71 -8.82
CA ARG A 214 22.03 2.93 -10.05
C ARG A 214 22.40 4.41 -10.22
N ARG A 215 21.46 5.33 -10.02
CA ARG A 215 21.70 6.77 -10.12
C ARG A 215 22.73 7.26 -9.09
N ALA A 216 22.69 6.71 -7.88
CA ALA A 216 23.67 7.00 -6.85
C ALA A 216 25.08 6.53 -7.25
N ALA A 217 25.19 5.32 -7.82
CA ALA A 217 26.47 4.80 -8.32
C ALA A 217 27.04 5.65 -9.47
N GLU A 218 26.21 6.03 -10.45
CA GLU A 218 26.59 6.91 -11.56
C GLU A 218 27.10 8.28 -11.04
N THR A 219 26.41 8.84 -10.04
CA THR A 219 26.79 10.12 -9.42
C THR A 219 28.13 10.00 -8.68
N LEU A 220 28.34 8.91 -7.95
CA LEU A 220 29.58 8.64 -7.23
C LEU A 220 30.76 8.47 -8.20
N GLU A 221 30.56 7.77 -9.31
CA GLU A 221 31.57 7.60 -10.35
C GLU A 221 31.94 8.94 -11.01
N ALA A 222 30.94 9.76 -11.37
CA ALA A 222 31.16 11.09 -11.91
C ALA A 222 31.95 11.99 -10.95
N LYS A 223 31.60 11.97 -9.66
CA LYS A 223 32.34 12.68 -8.61
C LYS A 223 33.80 12.21 -8.54
N SER A 224 34.04 10.90 -8.52
CA SER A 224 35.39 10.32 -8.47
C SER A 224 36.25 10.78 -9.66
N LYS A 225 35.68 10.74 -10.88
CA LYS A 225 36.34 11.25 -12.09
C LYS A 225 36.68 12.73 -11.97
N LEU A 226 35.75 13.56 -11.51
CA LEU A 226 35.99 15.00 -11.32
C LEU A 226 37.09 15.26 -10.29
N GLN A 227 37.12 14.52 -9.19
CA GLN A 227 38.19 14.61 -8.18
C GLN A 227 39.56 14.22 -8.77
N MET A 228 39.62 13.18 -9.60
CA MET A 228 40.85 12.80 -10.29
C MET A 228 41.32 13.89 -11.28
N HIS A 229 40.40 14.48 -12.05
CA HIS A 229 40.73 15.56 -12.97
C HIS A 229 41.23 16.81 -12.24
N LEU A 230 40.58 17.18 -11.13
CA LEU A 230 41.01 18.28 -10.27
C LEU A 230 42.47 18.07 -9.81
N HIS A 231 42.80 16.86 -9.34
CA HIS A 231 44.16 16.56 -8.90
C HIS A 231 45.19 16.68 -10.03
N LYS A 232 44.87 16.20 -11.24
CA LYS A 232 45.75 16.33 -12.41
C LYS A 232 45.98 17.79 -12.78
N ILE A 233 44.92 18.59 -12.85
CA ILE A 233 45.02 20.02 -13.17
C ILE A 233 45.87 20.75 -12.12
N GLN A 234 45.71 20.43 -10.83
CA GLN A 234 46.55 21.00 -9.77
C GLN A 234 48.04 20.67 -9.97
N GLN A 235 48.38 19.43 -10.36
CA GLN A 235 49.76 19.05 -10.66
C GLN A 235 50.31 19.77 -11.90
N GLU A 236 49.49 19.92 -12.95
CA GLU A 236 49.86 20.65 -14.16
C GLU A 236 50.12 22.12 -13.86
N ILE A 237 49.26 22.78 -13.07
CA ILE A 237 49.46 24.16 -12.62
C ILE A 237 50.79 24.28 -11.88
N PHE A 238 51.07 23.41 -10.91
CA PHE A 238 52.33 23.42 -10.17
C PHE A 238 53.55 23.23 -11.08
N SER A 239 53.47 22.33 -12.06
CA SER A 239 54.53 22.12 -13.05
C SER A 239 54.77 23.36 -13.92
N ILE A 240 53.69 24.01 -14.37
CA ILE A 240 53.75 25.25 -15.16
C ILE A 240 54.34 26.38 -14.32
N GLU A 241 53.92 26.55 -13.07
CA GLU A 241 54.48 27.55 -12.14
C GLU A 241 55.98 27.34 -11.93
N LYS A 242 56.42 26.09 -11.73
CA LYS A 242 57.84 25.75 -11.64
C LYS A 242 58.60 26.07 -12.93
N ASN A 243 58.03 25.77 -14.09
CA ASN A 243 58.64 26.06 -15.39
C ASN A 243 58.77 27.57 -15.62
N ILE A 244 57.77 28.36 -15.23
CA ILE A 244 57.82 29.83 -15.27
C ILE A 244 58.99 30.34 -14.42
N GLU A 245 59.18 29.80 -13.21
CA GLU A 245 60.27 30.20 -12.33
C GLU A 245 61.65 29.83 -12.89
N LEU A 246 61.78 28.63 -13.46
CA LEU A 246 63.01 28.20 -14.14
C LEU A 246 63.33 29.08 -15.36
N LEU A 247 62.32 29.46 -16.15
CA LEU A 247 62.48 30.36 -17.29
C LEU A 247 62.90 31.77 -16.85
N LYS A 248 62.27 32.33 -15.81
CA LYS A 248 62.68 33.61 -15.21
C LYS A 248 64.14 33.59 -14.78
N LYS A 249 64.57 32.51 -14.09
CA LYS A 249 65.97 32.33 -13.69
C LYS A 249 66.90 32.24 -14.89
N ALA A 250 66.57 31.45 -15.91
CA ALA A 250 67.38 31.32 -17.12
C ALA A 250 67.53 32.65 -17.89
N ILE A 251 66.47 33.47 -17.94
CA ILE A 251 66.53 34.84 -18.50
C ILE A 251 67.50 35.69 -17.69
N GLN A 252 67.39 35.67 -16.35
CA GLN A 252 68.29 36.42 -15.47
C GLN A 252 69.75 36.00 -15.64
N ASP A 253 70.03 34.69 -15.68
CA ASP A 253 71.36 34.12 -15.84
C ASP A 253 72.00 34.52 -17.19
N LYS A 254 71.20 34.62 -18.27
CA LYS A 254 71.65 35.08 -19.60
C LYS A 254 71.75 36.60 -19.74
N THR A 255 71.04 37.37 -18.90
CA THR A 255 70.96 38.84 -18.99
C THR A 255 72.34 39.50 -18.79
N ASN A 256 73.10 39.09 -17.78
CA ASN A 256 74.39 39.70 -17.48
C ASN A 256 75.45 39.44 -18.57
N PRO A 257 75.66 38.19 -19.03
CA PRO A 257 76.53 37.93 -20.19
C PRO A 257 76.13 38.71 -21.44
N MET A 258 74.82 38.85 -21.70
CA MET A 258 74.31 39.60 -22.86
C MET A 258 74.59 41.10 -22.75
N LYS A 259 74.42 41.70 -21.56
CA LYS A 259 74.82 43.09 -21.29
C LYS A 259 76.30 43.30 -21.55
N VAL A 260 77.16 42.41 -21.05
CA VAL A 260 78.62 42.46 -21.31
C VAL A 260 78.93 42.38 -22.80
N ALA A 261 78.29 41.46 -23.54
CA ALA A 261 78.48 41.35 -24.99
C ALA A 261 78.05 42.63 -25.72
N HIS A 262 76.90 43.21 -25.36
CA HIS A 262 76.42 44.49 -25.92
C HIS A 262 77.37 45.64 -25.62
N THR A 263 77.77 45.84 -24.36
CA THR A 263 78.72 46.90 -23.97
C THR A 263 80.07 46.72 -24.68
N ARG A 264 80.56 45.48 -24.82
CA ARG A 264 81.79 45.21 -25.58
C ARG A 264 81.65 45.55 -27.06
N LEU A 265 80.49 45.29 -27.67
CA LEU A 265 80.23 45.60 -29.07
C LEU A 265 80.14 47.12 -29.28
N GLU A 266 79.43 47.83 -28.42
CA GLU A 266 79.30 49.29 -28.44
C GLU A 266 80.63 50.02 -28.20
N ALA A 267 81.47 49.53 -27.27
CA ALA A 267 82.83 50.06 -27.12
C ALA A 267 83.68 49.87 -28.40
N ARG A 268 83.42 48.80 -29.18
CA ARG A 268 84.14 48.51 -30.44
C ARG A 268 83.64 49.34 -31.63
N THR A 269 82.39 49.81 -31.64
CA THR A 269 81.87 50.68 -32.72
C THR A 269 82.49 52.08 -32.72
N HIS A 270 83.16 52.48 -31.63
CA HIS A 270 83.88 53.75 -31.52
C HIS A 270 85.32 53.74 -32.06
N ARG A 271 85.77 52.63 -32.69
CA ARG A 271 87.10 52.54 -33.31
C ARG A 271 87.21 53.44 -34.55
N LYS A 272 88.36 54.09 -34.76
CA LYS A 272 88.58 55.02 -35.88
C LYS A 272 89.12 54.32 -37.14
N GLN A 273 88.52 54.68 -38.28
CA GLN A 273 88.88 54.41 -39.69
C GLN A 273 89.44 53.02 -40.04
N ILE A 274 90.70 52.71 -39.73
CA ILE A 274 91.39 51.50 -40.24
C ILE A 274 91.12 50.24 -39.41
N GLU A 275 90.70 50.36 -38.15
CA GLU A 275 90.47 49.21 -37.26
C GLU A 275 89.01 48.72 -37.20
N LEU A 276 88.13 49.28 -38.02
CA LEU A 276 86.73 48.84 -38.18
C LEU A 276 86.70 47.56 -39.03
N VAL A 277 87.04 46.44 -38.41
CA VAL A 277 86.89 45.11 -39.00
C VAL A 277 85.43 44.68 -38.88
N GLU A 278 84.83 44.22 -39.97
CA GLU A 278 83.48 43.66 -40.00
C GLU A 278 83.46 42.33 -39.21
N ILE A 279 83.29 42.43 -37.89
CA ILE A 279 83.16 41.24 -37.07
C ILE A 279 81.75 40.71 -37.28
N LEU A 280 81.63 39.67 -38.11
CA LEU A 280 80.50 38.73 -38.14
C LEU A 280 80.37 38.00 -36.79
N LEU A 281 80.11 38.74 -35.71
CA LEU A 281 79.47 38.19 -34.53
C LEU A 281 78.02 37.99 -34.92
N LYS A 282 77.75 36.89 -35.64
CA LYS A 282 76.46 36.21 -35.52
C LYS A 282 76.22 36.10 -34.02
N ILE A 283 75.40 36.99 -33.49
CA ILE A 283 74.78 36.84 -32.18
C ILE A 283 74.16 35.46 -32.28
N GLY A 284 74.81 34.49 -31.63
CA GLY A 284 74.38 33.11 -31.62
C GLY A 284 73.05 33.07 -30.91
N TRP A 285 71.97 33.32 -31.65
CA TRP A 285 70.67 32.73 -31.42
C TRP A 285 70.84 31.23 -31.60
N TYR A 286 71.57 30.59 -30.68
CA TYR A 286 71.46 29.15 -30.49
C TYR A 286 70.14 28.95 -29.75
N THR A 287 69.08 28.89 -30.56
CA THR A 287 67.94 28.01 -30.33
C THR A 287 68.47 26.62 -30.00
N LYS A 288 68.41 26.27 -28.72
CA LYS A 288 67.95 24.97 -28.25
C LYS A 288 67.15 25.23 -26.99
#